data_AF-A0A819SS07-F1
#
_entry.id   AF-A0A819SS07-F1
#
_cell.length_a   1.000
_cell.length_b   1.000
_cell.length_c   1.000
_cell.angle_alpha   90.00
_cell.angle_beta   90.00
_cell.angle_gamma   90.00
#
_symmetry.space_group_name_H-M   'P 1'
#
loop_
_entity.id
_entity.type
_entity.pdbx_description
1 polymer ?
#
loop_
_entity_poly.entity_id
_entity_poly.type
_entity_poly.pdbx_seq_one_letter_code
_entity_poly.pdbx_strand_id
1 'polypeptide(L)'
;GGEIQWDYIYGLFDQAVYGGRVDNPVDTDVLQSYLMQYFNSSIIGGSRGSKHKLTSNINLPNSSNFNEYKKICEDLHDDQDPPSLFGLPANIERSAQRMNSAQIINSLKILQRTDVEVDKFDKEKWSALLTPLLNLWKKLNQDTDLIKLRVQPPIEDGSLSPIQSFLQLERYNGIQLVQTIHENLASLSKVIRGISLITNEIQEYTKDLLQNETPQTWQDRWEGPTDSMQYLRAVISKGKAMQQIATSIKDRDIFSQTINLSDLFRPDTFLNALRQQTARETKQPMDTLILNTSWSGEVKHGKNVSIKISGLQLEGCSFDNGRLSESAPDSPSVTAFPSCYIAWIPRDVGQQETRETISLPVYFSATRDKIVTRLNVPCSSDKDKWLQCGAALFLKNIGSQLLFVCTKSSTVDMDSNSLEVNKRYRFDKKDTTTSIDSNESNDHDNNDDYLLLMDKRYRFDKRYRYDKKRSNFDGINKRYRFDKRYRFD
;
A
#
# COMPACT_ATOMS: atom_id res chain seq x y z
N GLY A 1 41.59 0.68 -26.60
CA GLY A 1 41.39 0.11 -25.25
C GLY A 1 41.20 1.26 -24.30
N GLY A 2 39.94 1.54 -23.95
CA GLY A 2 39.60 2.42 -22.84
C GLY A 2 38.80 1.59 -21.86
N GLU A 3 39.10 1.72 -20.57
CA GLU A 3 38.30 1.10 -19.52
C GLU A 3 36.91 1.74 -19.53
N ILE A 4 35.86 0.91 -19.57
CA ILE A 4 34.49 1.40 -19.60
C ILE A 4 34.19 2.07 -18.26
N GLN A 5 33.80 3.34 -18.28
CA GLN A 5 33.35 4.06 -17.08
C GLN A 5 31.92 3.64 -16.73
N TRP A 6 31.79 2.59 -15.93
CA TRP A 6 30.49 2.06 -15.51
C TRP A 6 29.64 3.08 -14.76
N ASP A 7 30.26 3.96 -13.95
CA ASP A 7 29.55 5.02 -13.22
C ASP A 7 28.79 5.98 -14.16
N TYR A 8 29.35 6.28 -15.33
CA TYR A 8 28.67 7.09 -16.33
C TYR A 8 27.48 6.35 -16.96
N ILE A 9 27.62 5.04 -17.19
CA ILE A 9 26.55 4.20 -17.72
C ILE A 9 25.41 4.11 -16.69
N TYR A 10 25.74 3.87 -15.42
CA TYR A 10 24.76 3.85 -14.34
C TYR A 10 24.03 5.19 -14.26
N GLY A 11 24.74 6.32 -14.24
CA GLY A 11 24.13 7.66 -14.19
C GLY A 11 23.25 7.96 -15.42
N LEU A 12 23.67 7.54 -16.62
CA LEU A 12 22.87 7.72 -17.84
C LEU A 12 21.57 6.91 -17.79
N PHE A 13 21.64 5.63 -17.41
CA PHE A 13 20.45 4.77 -17.33
C PHE A 13 19.53 5.17 -16.18
N ASP A 14 20.10 5.47 -15.02
CA ASP A 14 19.38 5.89 -13.83
C ASP A 14 18.68 7.23 -14.06
N GLN A 15 19.35 8.27 -14.55
CA GLN A 15 18.73 9.60 -14.65
C GLN A 15 17.99 9.86 -15.96
N ALA A 16 18.57 9.48 -17.11
CA ALA A 16 18.07 9.92 -18.42
C ALA A 16 17.14 8.90 -19.09
N VAL A 17 17.40 7.60 -18.92
CA VAL A 17 16.65 6.54 -19.63
C VAL A 17 15.47 6.05 -18.80
N TYR A 18 15.72 5.60 -17.57
CA TYR A 18 14.72 4.94 -16.72
C TYR A 18 14.19 5.84 -15.60
N GLY A 19 15.00 6.75 -15.04
CA GLY A 19 14.60 7.58 -13.90
C GLY A 19 13.41 8.49 -14.17
N GLY A 20 13.22 8.95 -15.41
CA GLY A 20 12.01 9.69 -15.79
C GLY A 20 10.69 8.90 -15.68
N ARG A 21 10.75 7.60 -15.36
CA ARG A 21 9.59 6.73 -15.09
C ARG A 21 9.46 6.31 -13.62
N VAL A 22 10.44 6.64 -12.78
CA VAL A 22 10.53 6.19 -11.40
C VAL A 22 10.49 7.40 -10.48
N ASP A 23 9.34 7.60 -9.83
CA ASP A 23 9.13 8.73 -8.91
C ASP A 23 9.43 8.38 -7.45
N ASN A 24 9.40 7.08 -7.10
CA ASN A 24 9.59 6.60 -5.74
C ASN A 24 11.08 6.34 -5.45
N PRO A 25 11.66 6.95 -4.40
CA PRO A 25 13.08 6.77 -4.09
C PRO A 25 13.47 5.31 -3.77
N VAL A 26 12.55 4.50 -3.22
CA VAL A 26 12.82 3.07 -2.97
C VAL A 26 12.97 2.31 -4.28
N ASP A 27 12.19 2.67 -5.29
CA ASP A 27 12.24 2.02 -6.60
C ASP A 27 13.49 2.46 -7.39
N THR A 28 13.99 3.68 -7.13
CA THR A 28 15.30 4.13 -7.62
C THR A 28 16.43 3.29 -7.02
N ASP A 29 16.39 3.00 -5.71
CA ASP A 29 17.38 2.13 -5.06
C ASP A 29 17.39 0.72 -5.70
N VAL A 30 16.21 0.17 -6.04
CA VAL A 30 16.08 -1.12 -6.74
C VAL A 30 16.62 -1.05 -8.17
N LEU A 31 16.31 0.02 -8.91
CA LEU A 31 16.83 0.24 -10.26
C LEU A 31 18.36 0.26 -10.25
N GLN A 32 18.96 1.00 -9.33
CA GLN A 32 20.41 1.07 -9.18
C GLN A 32 21.02 -0.30 -8.89
N SER A 33 20.37 -1.10 -8.03
CA SER A 33 20.78 -2.47 -7.73
C SER A 33 20.82 -3.35 -8.99
N TYR A 34 19.78 -3.31 -9.82
CA TYR A 34 19.77 -4.05 -11.10
C TYR A 34 20.83 -3.55 -12.08
N LEU A 35 21.05 -2.23 -12.15
CA LEU A 35 22.08 -1.66 -13.03
C LEU A 35 23.47 -2.15 -12.61
N MET A 36 23.79 -2.12 -11.32
CA MET A 36 25.07 -2.62 -10.79
C MET A 36 25.23 -4.14 -10.96
N GLN A 37 24.13 -4.88 -10.83
CA GLN A 37 24.14 -6.34 -11.05
C GLN A 37 24.45 -6.70 -12.50
N TYR A 38 23.84 -6.03 -13.48
CA TYR A 38 23.93 -6.42 -14.89
C TYR A 38 25.03 -5.69 -15.67
N PHE A 39 25.27 -4.42 -15.39
CA PHE A 39 26.24 -3.59 -16.13
C PHE A 39 27.55 -3.48 -15.38
N ASN A 40 28.26 -4.60 -15.21
CA ASN A 40 29.58 -4.61 -14.58
C ASN A 40 30.67 -5.21 -15.47
N SER A 41 31.92 -4.95 -15.09
CA SER A 41 33.08 -5.49 -15.78
C SER A 41 33.15 -7.02 -15.74
N SER A 42 32.50 -7.69 -14.79
CA SER A 42 32.44 -9.16 -14.72
C SER A 42 31.48 -9.80 -15.73
N ILE A 43 30.41 -9.11 -16.12
CA ILE A 43 29.37 -9.62 -17.02
C ILE A 43 29.63 -9.16 -18.45
N ILE A 44 30.03 -7.90 -18.66
CA ILE A 44 30.22 -7.33 -20.00
C ILE A 44 31.70 -7.18 -20.35
N GLY A 45 32.57 -7.02 -19.35
CA GLY A 45 34.02 -6.95 -19.55
C GLY A 45 34.60 -8.35 -19.74
N GLY A 46 35.00 -8.70 -20.96
CA GLY A 46 35.60 -9.99 -21.29
C GLY A 46 36.98 -10.20 -20.64
N SER A 47 37.03 -10.48 -19.33
CA SER A 47 38.22 -11.04 -18.71
C SER A 47 38.25 -12.53 -19.05
N ARG A 48 39.24 -12.93 -19.88
CA ARG A 48 39.45 -14.32 -20.34
C ARG A 48 39.50 -15.27 -19.14
N GLY A 49 38.40 -15.97 -18.88
CA GLY A 49 38.30 -16.98 -17.82
C GLY A 49 37.11 -16.83 -16.86
N SER A 50 36.42 -15.68 -16.85
CA SER A 50 35.19 -15.54 -16.07
C SER A 50 34.01 -16.19 -16.80
N LYS A 51 33.28 -17.09 -16.14
CA LYS A 51 31.96 -17.53 -16.64
C LYS A 51 31.01 -16.36 -16.44
N HIS A 52 30.59 -15.70 -17.52
CA HIS A 52 29.67 -14.57 -17.51
C HIS A 52 28.27 -15.04 -17.12
N LYS A 53 28.07 -15.29 -15.83
CA LYS A 53 26.78 -15.71 -15.27
C LYS A 53 25.89 -14.49 -15.16
N LEU A 54 24.88 -14.40 -16.02
CA LEU A 54 23.82 -13.39 -15.90
C LEU A 54 22.97 -13.71 -14.66
N THR A 55 22.67 -14.99 -14.47
CA THR A 55 22.01 -15.56 -13.29
C THR A 55 22.61 -16.94 -12.99
N SER A 56 22.15 -17.59 -11.92
CA SER A 56 22.62 -18.93 -11.52
C SER A 56 22.54 -19.97 -12.66
N ASN A 57 21.60 -19.79 -13.59
CA ASN A 57 21.27 -20.75 -14.65
C ASN A 57 21.64 -20.28 -16.06
N ILE A 58 21.89 -18.98 -16.28
CA ILE A 58 22.13 -18.41 -17.61
C ILE A 58 23.58 -17.93 -17.72
N ASN A 59 24.34 -18.56 -18.62
CA ASN A 59 25.69 -18.15 -18.96
C ASN A 59 25.68 -17.41 -20.30
N LEU A 60 26.23 -16.20 -20.33
CA LEU A 60 26.43 -15.46 -21.57
C LEU A 60 27.63 -16.01 -22.35
N PRO A 61 27.54 -16.10 -23.69
CA PRO A 61 28.63 -16.51 -24.54
C PRO A 61 29.62 -15.34 -24.70
N ASN A 62 30.91 -15.67 -24.86
CA ASN A 62 31.99 -14.70 -25.04
C ASN A 62 32.27 -14.39 -26.52
N SER A 63 31.50 -14.96 -27.43
CA SER A 63 31.68 -14.78 -28.87
C SER A 63 30.88 -13.57 -29.37
N SER A 64 31.31 -12.99 -30.49
CA SER A 64 30.51 -12.01 -31.23
C SER A 64 29.44 -12.67 -32.13
N ASN A 65 29.18 -13.96 -31.97
CA ASN A 65 28.28 -14.71 -32.85
C ASN A 65 26.83 -14.55 -32.39
N PHE A 66 26.04 -13.82 -33.19
CA PHE A 66 24.62 -13.60 -32.94
C PHE A 66 23.82 -14.91 -32.74
N ASN A 67 24.16 -15.97 -33.48
CA ASN A 67 23.47 -17.25 -33.40
C ASN A 67 23.63 -17.95 -32.03
N GLU A 68 24.71 -17.69 -31.30
CA GLU A 68 24.91 -18.25 -29.95
C GLU A 68 23.98 -17.57 -28.94
N TYR A 69 23.81 -16.25 -29.02
CA TYR A 69 22.82 -15.52 -28.22
C TYR A 69 21.39 -15.94 -28.58
N LYS A 70 21.09 -16.15 -29.86
CA LYS A 70 19.76 -16.60 -30.30
C LYS A 70 19.40 -17.97 -29.72
N LYS A 71 20.35 -18.92 -29.71
CA LYS A 71 20.15 -20.25 -29.11
C LYS A 71 19.83 -20.15 -27.62
N ILE A 72 20.52 -19.29 -26.89
CA ILE A 72 20.21 -19.08 -25.46
C ILE A 72 18.77 -18.58 -25.28
N CYS A 73 18.30 -17.64 -26.10
CA CYS A 73 16.90 -17.20 -26.05
C CYS A 73 15.91 -18.32 -26.41
N GLU A 74 16.27 -19.22 -27.32
CA GLU A 74 15.47 -20.42 -27.66
C GLU A 74 15.52 -21.49 -26.57
N ASP A 75 16.60 -21.57 -25.79
CA ASP A 75 16.74 -22.53 -24.70
C ASP A 75 15.97 -22.08 -23.43
N LEU A 76 15.56 -20.81 -23.34
CA LEU A 76 14.79 -20.25 -22.23
C LEU A 76 13.30 -20.67 -22.20
N HIS A 77 12.86 -21.62 -23.02
CA HIS A 77 11.46 -22.05 -23.22
C HIS A 77 10.78 -22.76 -22.02
N ASP A 78 11.21 -22.52 -20.77
CA ASP A 78 10.42 -22.99 -19.63
C ASP A 78 9.08 -22.23 -19.62
N ASP A 79 7.95 -22.94 -19.61
CA ASP A 79 6.60 -22.36 -19.56
C ASP A 79 6.35 -21.48 -18.30
N GLN A 80 7.31 -21.44 -17.36
CA GLN A 80 7.28 -20.69 -16.11
C GLN A 80 8.64 -20.05 -15.82
N ASP A 81 8.68 -18.72 -15.79
CA ASP A 81 9.87 -17.99 -15.35
C ASP A 81 10.06 -18.12 -13.83
N PRO A 82 11.19 -18.66 -13.34
CA PRO A 82 11.39 -18.83 -11.90
C PRO A 82 11.60 -17.46 -11.21
N PRO A 83 11.04 -17.24 -10.00
CA PRO A 83 11.22 -16.01 -9.22
C PRO A 83 12.68 -15.60 -9.00
N SER A 84 13.57 -16.58 -8.90
CA SER A 84 15.01 -16.37 -8.72
C SER A 84 15.67 -15.63 -9.89
N LEU A 85 15.08 -15.67 -11.09
CA LEU A 85 15.54 -14.89 -12.24
C LEU A 85 15.43 -13.37 -11.98
N PHE A 86 14.43 -12.98 -11.20
CA PHE A 86 14.12 -11.59 -10.87
C PHE A 86 14.61 -11.18 -9.47
N GLY A 87 15.41 -12.02 -8.80
CA GLY A 87 15.82 -11.74 -7.41
C GLY A 87 14.65 -11.73 -6.41
N LEU A 88 13.50 -12.29 -6.78
CA LEU A 88 12.30 -12.36 -5.95
C LEU A 88 12.36 -13.57 -5.02
N PRO A 89 11.73 -13.50 -3.83
CA PRO A 89 11.74 -14.61 -2.89
C PRO A 89 10.93 -15.81 -3.41
N ALA A 90 11.23 -17.01 -2.92
CA ALA A 90 10.60 -18.24 -3.39
C ALA A 90 9.09 -18.31 -3.10
N ASN A 91 8.60 -17.57 -2.11
CA ASN A 91 7.18 -17.48 -1.75
C ASN A 91 6.42 -16.36 -2.48
N ILE A 92 7.04 -15.67 -3.46
CA ILE A 92 6.44 -14.50 -4.13
C ILE A 92 5.12 -14.84 -4.81
N GLU A 93 4.97 -16.05 -5.35
CA GLU A 93 3.74 -16.47 -6.02
C GLU A 93 2.54 -16.42 -5.07
N ARG A 94 2.75 -16.77 -3.79
CA ARG A 94 1.70 -16.68 -2.76
C ARG A 94 1.32 -15.22 -2.48
N SER A 95 2.29 -14.30 -2.44
CA SER A 95 2.03 -12.87 -2.31
C SER A 95 1.29 -12.31 -3.53
N ALA A 96 1.72 -12.68 -4.74
CA ALA A 96 1.08 -12.28 -6.00
C ALA A 96 -0.36 -12.78 -6.08
N GLN A 97 -0.61 -14.06 -5.79
CA GLN A 97 -1.95 -14.65 -5.74
C GLN A 97 -2.84 -13.92 -4.71
N ARG A 98 -2.31 -13.58 -3.53
CA ARG A 98 -3.05 -12.81 -2.52
C ARG A 98 -3.43 -11.42 -3.02
N MET A 99 -2.49 -10.69 -3.63
CA MET A 99 -2.74 -9.35 -4.15
C MET A 99 -3.73 -9.37 -5.31
N ASN A 100 -3.53 -10.28 -6.28
CA ASN A 100 -4.43 -10.45 -7.42
C ASN A 100 -5.83 -10.85 -6.98
N SER A 101 -5.95 -11.77 -6.01
CA SER A 101 -7.25 -12.15 -5.45
C SER A 101 -7.95 -10.95 -4.80
N ALA A 102 -7.24 -10.15 -4.01
CA ALA A 102 -7.80 -8.95 -3.40
C ALA A 102 -8.26 -7.92 -4.45
N GLN A 103 -7.49 -7.72 -5.53
CA GLN A 103 -7.83 -6.83 -6.63
C GLN A 103 -9.06 -7.32 -7.42
N ILE A 104 -9.14 -8.61 -7.71
CA ILE A 104 -10.29 -9.22 -8.39
C ILE A 104 -11.55 -9.09 -7.52
N ILE A 105 -11.45 -9.42 -6.22
CA ILE A 105 -12.56 -9.24 -5.28
C ILE A 105 -13.01 -7.77 -5.24
N ASN A 106 -12.07 -6.83 -5.21
CA ASN A 106 -12.42 -5.40 -5.22
C ASN A 106 -13.08 -4.98 -6.54
N SER A 107 -12.58 -5.47 -7.67
CA SER A 107 -13.17 -5.21 -9.00
C SER A 107 -14.58 -5.78 -9.11
N LEU A 108 -14.81 -7.00 -8.61
CA LEU A 108 -16.13 -7.62 -8.54
C LEU A 108 -17.07 -6.85 -7.60
N LYS A 109 -16.57 -6.37 -6.46
CA LYS A 109 -17.33 -5.49 -5.57
C LYS A 109 -17.72 -4.20 -6.30
N ILE A 110 -16.85 -3.61 -7.10
CA ILE A 110 -17.16 -2.39 -7.87
C ILE A 110 -18.21 -2.68 -8.95
N LEU A 111 -18.11 -3.80 -9.67
CA LEU A 111 -19.10 -4.20 -10.67
C LEU A 111 -20.48 -4.46 -10.06
N GLN A 112 -20.55 -4.94 -8.82
CA GLN A 112 -21.82 -5.07 -8.10
C GLN A 112 -22.45 -3.70 -7.76
N ARG A 113 -21.69 -2.59 -7.78
CA ARG A 113 -22.15 -1.24 -7.37
C ARG A 113 -22.86 -0.47 -8.48
N THR A 114 -22.68 -0.81 -9.76
CA THR A 114 -23.10 0.04 -10.89
C THR A 114 -24.61 0.24 -11.08
N ASP A 115 -25.45 -0.42 -10.27
CA ASP A 115 -26.92 -0.30 -10.33
C ASP A 115 -27.55 0.59 -9.24
N VAL A 116 -26.76 1.21 -8.37
CA VAL A 116 -27.32 2.13 -7.36
C VAL A 116 -27.38 3.53 -7.95
N GLU A 117 -28.52 3.91 -8.56
CA GLU A 117 -28.87 5.32 -8.74
C GLU A 117 -28.92 5.98 -7.36
N VAL A 118 -27.81 6.59 -6.93
CA VAL A 118 -27.67 7.19 -5.59
C VAL A 118 -28.51 8.48 -5.44
N ASP A 119 -28.98 9.06 -6.54
CA ASP A 119 -29.68 10.35 -6.54
C ASP A 119 -31.15 10.26 -6.09
N LYS A 120 -31.74 9.06 -6.03
CA LYS A 120 -33.10 8.87 -5.52
C LYS A 120 -33.06 8.21 -4.15
N PHE A 121 -33.60 8.90 -3.16
CA PHE A 121 -33.81 8.32 -1.83
C PHE A 121 -34.78 7.14 -1.93
N ASP A 122 -34.22 5.94 -1.80
CA ASP A 122 -34.96 4.69 -1.69
C ASP A 122 -34.73 4.11 -0.30
N LYS A 123 -35.75 4.24 0.55
CA LYS A 123 -35.71 3.83 1.95
C LYS A 123 -35.37 2.35 2.09
N GLU A 124 -35.87 1.49 1.20
CA GLU A 124 -35.66 0.04 1.28
C GLU A 124 -34.23 -0.32 0.91
N LYS A 125 -33.69 0.28 -0.16
CA LYS A 125 -32.28 0.10 -0.56
C LYS A 125 -31.31 0.61 0.50
N TRP A 126 -31.54 1.81 1.04
CA TRP A 126 -30.72 2.39 2.10
C TRP A 126 -30.74 1.52 3.36
N SER A 127 -31.92 1.04 3.74
CA SER A 127 -32.07 0.12 4.87
C SER A 127 -31.29 -1.18 4.65
N ALA A 128 -31.44 -1.82 3.50
CA ALA A 128 -30.79 -3.10 3.21
C ALA A 128 -29.25 -2.99 3.20
N LEU A 129 -28.70 -1.96 2.55
CA LEU A 129 -27.25 -1.81 2.37
C LEU A 129 -26.53 -1.27 3.61
N LEU A 130 -27.17 -0.37 4.37
CA LEU A 130 -26.51 0.31 5.50
C LEU A 130 -26.76 -0.39 6.85
N THR A 131 -27.77 -1.26 6.96
CA THR A 131 -28.04 -2.03 8.18
C THR A 131 -26.85 -2.87 8.65
N PRO A 132 -26.10 -3.59 7.79
CA PRO A 132 -24.90 -4.31 8.19
C PRO A 132 -23.84 -3.39 8.82
N LEU A 133 -23.62 -2.20 8.25
CA LEU A 133 -22.68 -1.20 8.75
C LEU A 133 -23.12 -0.67 10.12
N LEU A 134 -24.41 -0.33 10.28
CA LEU A 134 -24.98 0.11 11.56
C LEU A 134 -24.90 -0.98 12.64
N ASN A 135 -25.12 -2.24 12.27
CA ASN A 135 -25.00 -3.38 13.18
C ASN A 135 -23.55 -3.62 13.60
N LEU A 136 -22.60 -3.48 12.66
CA LEU A 136 -21.18 -3.52 12.96
C LEU A 136 -20.81 -2.42 13.96
N TRP A 137 -21.24 -1.18 13.71
CA TRP A 137 -20.97 -0.05 14.60
C TRP A 137 -21.52 -0.27 16.01
N LYS A 138 -22.75 -0.80 16.13
CA LYS A 138 -23.33 -1.17 17.43
C LYS A 138 -22.48 -2.22 18.13
N LYS A 139 -22.11 -3.31 17.46
CA LYS A 139 -21.29 -4.39 18.03
C LYS A 139 -19.92 -3.89 18.49
N LEU A 140 -19.25 -3.07 17.68
CA LEU A 140 -17.92 -2.53 18.03
C LEU A 140 -17.96 -1.64 19.28
N ASN A 141 -19.08 -0.93 19.48
CA ASN A 141 -19.24 0.01 20.59
C ASN A 141 -19.88 -0.58 21.86
N GLN A 142 -20.40 -1.81 21.83
CA GLN A 142 -21.06 -2.44 22.99
C GLN A 142 -20.17 -2.49 24.23
N ASP A 143 -18.88 -2.76 24.03
CA ASP A 143 -17.89 -2.91 25.11
C ASP A 143 -17.00 -1.67 25.26
N THR A 144 -17.44 -0.50 24.78
CA THR A 144 -16.62 0.73 24.88
C THR A 144 -17.43 1.97 25.23
N ASP A 145 -16.92 2.71 26.20
CA ASP A 145 -17.46 4.03 26.53
C ASP A 145 -16.83 5.17 25.73
N LEU A 146 -16.07 4.90 24.66
CA LEU A 146 -15.37 5.91 23.86
C LEU A 146 -16.29 7.06 23.39
N ILE A 147 -17.53 6.74 23.02
CA ILE A 147 -18.52 7.72 22.56
C ILE A 147 -18.89 8.71 23.69
N LYS A 148 -18.96 8.23 24.94
CA LYS A 148 -19.39 9.02 26.10
C LYS A 148 -18.23 9.77 26.76
N LEU A 149 -16.99 9.44 26.41
CA LEU A 149 -15.81 10.07 26.98
C LEU A 149 -15.77 11.56 26.60
N ARG A 150 -15.77 12.42 27.61
CA ARG A 150 -15.46 13.83 27.43
C ARG A 150 -13.97 14.04 27.68
N VAL A 151 -13.25 14.36 26.62
CA VAL A 151 -11.83 14.72 26.69
C VAL A 151 -11.71 16.20 26.44
N GLN A 152 -11.02 16.89 27.35
CA GLN A 152 -10.76 18.30 27.20
C GLN A 152 -9.80 18.55 26.03
N PRO A 153 -9.98 19.65 25.29
CA PRO A 153 -9.01 20.03 24.27
C PRO A 153 -7.62 20.18 24.92
N PRO A 154 -6.55 19.77 24.23
CA PRO A 154 -5.20 19.93 24.74
C PRO A 154 -4.88 21.41 24.97
N ILE A 155 -4.28 21.73 26.11
CA ILE A 155 -3.83 23.09 26.42
C ILE A 155 -2.34 23.16 26.09
N GLU A 156 -1.94 24.14 25.27
CA GLU A 156 -0.55 24.36 24.86
C GLU A 156 0.22 25.16 25.91
N ASP A 157 0.33 24.63 27.13
CA ASP A 157 1.03 25.33 28.23
C ASP A 157 2.56 25.12 28.19
N GLY A 158 3.09 24.37 27.22
CA GLY A 158 4.52 24.07 27.07
C GLY A 158 5.14 23.23 28.20
N SER A 159 4.36 22.87 29.23
CA SER A 159 4.80 22.15 30.43
C SER A 159 4.95 20.64 30.22
N LEU A 160 4.25 20.08 29.24
CA LEU A 160 4.26 18.65 28.92
C LEU A 160 5.46 18.25 28.06
N SER A 161 5.92 17.01 28.19
CA SER A 161 6.90 16.46 27.27
C SER A 161 6.30 16.33 25.86
N PRO A 162 7.10 16.42 24.78
CA PRO A 162 6.59 16.31 23.41
C PRO A 162 5.74 15.06 23.15
N ILE A 163 6.13 13.92 23.73
CA ILE A 163 5.39 12.66 23.61
C ILE A 163 4.06 12.72 24.38
N GLN A 164 4.04 13.30 25.58
CA GLN A 164 2.80 13.47 26.34
C GLN A 164 1.81 14.39 25.59
N SER A 165 2.30 15.51 25.04
CA SER A 165 1.49 16.40 24.20
C SER A 165 0.92 15.68 22.98
N PHE A 166 1.76 14.90 22.27
CA PHE A 166 1.31 14.11 21.14
C PHE A 166 0.19 13.14 21.54
N LEU A 167 0.34 12.41 22.64
CA LEU A 167 -0.64 11.40 23.04
C LEU A 167 -1.96 12.02 23.51
N GLN A 168 -1.92 13.20 24.13
CA GLN A 168 -3.12 13.95 24.48
C GLN A 168 -3.87 14.42 23.23
N LEU A 169 -3.15 14.98 22.24
CA LEU A 169 -3.70 15.38 20.94
C LEU A 169 -4.28 14.18 20.17
N GLU A 170 -3.54 13.08 20.13
CA GLU A 170 -3.95 11.85 19.44
C GLU A 170 -5.22 11.25 20.05
N ARG A 171 -5.28 11.20 21.39
CA ARG A 171 -6.47 10.74 22.11
C ARG A 171 -7.67 11.66 21.87
N TYR A 172 -7.47 12.97 21.92
CA TYR A 172 -8.54 13.95 21.68
C TYR A 172 -9.10 13.79 20.26
N ASN A 173 -8.23 13.77 19.24
CA ASN A 173 -8.63 13.61 17.85
C ASN A 173 -9.31 12.26 17.58
N GLY A 174 -8.79 11.17 18.15
CA GLY A 174 -9.39 9.84 18.02
C GLY A 174 -10.79 9.75 18.62
N ILE A 175 -11.02 10.35 19.81
CA ILE A 175 -12.33 10.35 20.45
C ILE A 175 -13.32 11.27 19.71
N GLN A 176 -12.87 12.44 19.27
CA GLN A 176 -13.66 13.33 18.41
C GLN A 176 -14.11 12.61 17.14
N LEU A 177 -13.21 11.88 16.47
CA LEU A 177 -13.54 11.09 15.29
C LEU A 177 -14.60 10.02 15.59
N VAL A 178 -14.46 9.28 16.69
CA VAL A 178 -15.46 8.28 17.13
C VAL A 178 -16.83 8.93 17.36
N GLN A 179 -16.87 10.11 18.00
CA GLN A 179 -18.10 10.85 18.26
C GLN A 179 -18.75 11.35 16.98
N THR A 180 -17.99 11.95 16.06
CA THR A 180 -18.50 12.37 14.74
C THR A 180 -19.07 11.20 13.95
N ILE A 181 -18.37 10.06 13.90
CA ILE A 181 -18.89 8.85 13.23
C ILE A 181 -20.19 8.38 13.89
N HIS A 182 -20.25 8.39 15.22
CA HIS A 182 -21.46 8.00 15.95
C HIS A 182 -22.65 8.91 15.61
N GLU A 183 -22.44 10.22 15.60
CA GLU A 183 -23.46 11.22 15.26
C GLU A 183 -23.96 11.06 13.82
N ASN A 184 -23.05 10.87 12.85
CA ASN A 184 -23.41 10.64 11.45
C ASN A 184 -24.24 9.35 11.30
N LEU A 185 -23.79 8.24 11.88
CA LEU A 185 -24.50 6.96 11.79
C LEU A 185 -25.83 6.98 12.56
N ALA A 186 -25.93 7.73 13.67
CA ALA A 186 -27.17 7.91 14.40
C ALA A 186 -28.20 8.74 13.61
N SER A 187 -27.74 9.83 12.98
CA SER A 187 -28.57 10.67 12.09
C SER A 187 -29.08 9.88 10.89
N LEU A 188 -28.19 9.12 10.24
CA LEU A 188 -28.53 8.19 9.18
C LEU A 188 -29.56 7.14 9.64
N SER A 189 -29.40 6.56 10.83
CA SER A 189 -30.36 5.61 11.38
C SER A 189 -31.74 6.23 11.62
N LYS A 190 -31.82 7.51 12.04
CA LYS A 190 -33.09 8.24 12.18
C LYS A 190 -33.76 8.49 10.83
N VAL A 191 -32.99 8.83 9.80
CA VAL A 191 -33.48 9.01 8.43
C VAL A 191 -34.04 7.69 7.87
N ILE A 192 -33.32 6.57 8.01
CA ILE A 192 -33.79 5.25 7.55
C ILE A 192 -35.09 4.84 8.28
N ARG A 193 -35.26 5.22 9.55
CA ARG A 193 -36.49 4.97 10.31
C ARG A 193 -37.64 5.92 9.94
N GLY A 194 -37.38 7.00 9.20
CA GLY A 194 -38.37 8.03 8.85
C GLY A 194 -38.64 9.05 9.97
N ILE A 195 -37.72 9.18 10.93
CA ILE A 195 -37.87 10.09 12.08
C ILE A 195 -37.28 11.47 11.77
N SER A 196 -36.28 11.53 10.89
CA SER A 196 -35.57 12.77 10.52
C SER A 196 -35.66 13.02 9.02
N LEU A 197 -35.66 14.28 8.64
CA LEU A 197 -35.51 14.72 7.26
C LEU A 197 -34.07 14.49 6.78
N ILE A 198 -33.93 14.32 5.46
CA ILE A 198 -32.65 14.19 4.77
C ILE A 198 -32.07 15.59 4.56
N THR A 199 -30.82 15.79 4.95
CA THR A 199 -30.05 17.01 4.66
C THR A 199 -28.95 16.71 3.65
N ASN A 200 -28.39 17.75 3.00
CA ASN A 200 -27.32 17.59 2.01
C ASN A 200 -26.10 16.88 2.60
N GLU A 201 -25.70 17.23 3.84
CA GLU A 201 -24.61 16.56 4.54
C GLU A 201 -24.87 15.05 4.70
N ILE A 202 -26.10 14.67 5.06
CA ILE A 202 -26.49 13.25 5.19
C ILE A 202 -26.39 12.56 3.83
N GLN A 203 -26.82 13.20 2.75
CA GLN A 203 -26.75 12.62 1.41
C GLN A 203 -25.30 12.38 0.97
N GLU A 204 -24.40 13.33 1.22
CA GLU A 204 -22.99 13.23 0.83
C GLU A 204 -22.31 12.03 1.48
N TYR A 205 -22.27 11.96 2.82
CA TYR A 205 -21.60 10.82 3.45
C TYR A 205 -22.37 9.50 3.24
N THR A 206 -23.69 9.54 3.01
CA THR A 206 -24.44 8.31 2.72
C THR A 206 -24.13 7.77 1.34
N LYS A 207 -23.90 8.64 0.35
CA LYS A 207 -23.48 8.24 -0.99
C LYS A 207 -22.18 7.43 -0.95
N ASP A 208 -21.19 7.91 -0.21
CA ASP A 208 -19.91 7.21 -0.05
C ASP A 208 -20.11 5.87 0.68
N LEU A 209 -20.90 5.86 1.76
CA LEU A 209 -21.19 4.63 2.52
C LEU A 209 -21.97 3.58 1.72
N LEU A 210 -22.89 3.99 0.85
CA LEU A 210 -23.62 3.09 -0.05
C LEU A 210 -22.68 2.42 -1.05
N GLN A 211 -21.60 3.11 -1.42
CA GLN A 211 -20.53 2.56 -2.26
C GLN A 211 -19.51 1.71 -1.45
N ASN A 212 -19.75 1.49 -0.16
CA ASN A 212 -18.80 0.88 0.79
C ASN A 212 -17.47 1.64 0.92
N GLU A 213 -17.49 2.93 0.60
CA GLU A 213 -16.33 3.81 0.70
C GLU A 213 -16.42 4.65 1.98
N THR A 214 -15.26 4.94 2.55
CA THR A 214 -15.16 5.81 3.72
C THR A 214 -15.40 7.27 3.29
N PRO A 215 -16.37 7.98 3.91
CA PRO A 215 -16.65 9.38 3.60
C PRO A 215 -15.43 10.28 3.70
N GLN A 216 -15.33 11.25 2.79
CA GLN A 216 -14.18 12.17 2.75
C GLN A 216 -14.00 12.95 4.06
N THR A 217 -15.11 13.38 4.67
CA THR A 217 -15.09 14.08 5.97
C THR A 217 -14.45 13.26 7.11
N TRP A 218 -14.47 11.93 7.02
CA TRP A 218 -13.79 11.06 7.96
C TRP A 218 -12.31 10.92 7.59
N GLN A 219 -12.01 10.74 6.30
CA GLN A 219 -10.64 10.65 5.80
C GLN A 219 -9.82 11.92 6.07
N ASP A 220 -10.45 13.10 6.00
CA ASP A 220 -9.79 14.38 6.30
C ASP A 220 -9.34 14.47 7.77
N ARG A 221 -10.04 13.78 8.68
CA ARG A 221 -9.65 13.70 10.10
C ARG A 221 -8.61 12.63 10.36
N TRP A 222 -8.72 11.50 9.68
CA TRP A 222 -7.76 10.41 9.73
C TRP A 222 -7.74 9.66 8.41
N GLU A 223 -6.61 9.72 7.70
CA GLU A 223 -6.36 8.93 6.49
C GLU A 223 -6.27 7.44 6.86
N GLY A 224 -7.33 6.70 6.58
CA GLY A 224 -7.47 5.28 6.88
C GLY A 224 -7.91 4.44 5.68
N PRO A 225 -8.31 3.18 5.92
CA PRO A 225 -8.79 2.30 4.86
C PRO A 225 -9.94 2.91 4.05
N THR A 226 -9.93 2.70 2.74
CA THR A 226 -11.01 3.14 1.84
C THR A 226 -12.30 2.35 2.06
N ASP A 227 -12.21 1.09 2.51
CA ASP A 227 -13.37 0.27 2.88
C ASP A 227 -13.96 0.74 4.21
N SER A 228 -15.22 1.19 4.19
CA SER A 228 -15.88 1.79 5.35
C SER A 228 -15.95 0.85 6.57
N MET A 229 -16.16 -0.45 6.35
CA MET A 229 -16.22 -1.44 7.43
C MET A 229 -14.84 -1.69 8.07
N GLN A 230 -13.77 -1.70 7.28
CA GLN A 230 -12.40 -1.77 7.80
C GLN A 230 -12.04 -0.50 8.55
N TYR A 231 -12.45 0.67 8.03
CA TYR A 231 -12.26 1.95 8.69
C TYR A 231 -12.89 1.99 10.08
N LEU A 232 -14.18 1.61 10.21
CA LEU A 232 -14.87 1.56 11.51
C LEU A 232 -14.18 0.65 12.53
N ARG A 233 -13.73 -0.54 12.10
CA ARG A 233 -12.97 -1.47 12.97
C ARG A 233 -11.66 -0.85 13.43
N ALA A 234 -10.93 -0.22 12.51
CA ALA A 234 -9.64 0.40 12.80
C ALA A 234 -9.79 1.58 13.77
N VAL A 235 -10.76 2.48 13.55
CA VAL A 235 -11.01 3.64 14.44
C VAL A 235 -11.28 3.18 15.86
N ILE A 236 -12.17 2.19 16.06
CA ILE A 236 -12.50 1.70 17.39
C ILE A 236 -11.31 0.99 18.04
N SER A 237 -10.59 0.14 17.30
CA SER A 237 -9.41 -0.55 17.81
C SER A 237 -8.32 0.44 18.26
N LYS A 238 -7.99 1.42 17.41
CA LYS A 238 -7.02 2.47 17.73
C LYS A 238 -7.50 3.34 18.88
N GLY A 239 -8.78 3.72 18.90
CA GLY A 239 -9.38 4.48 20.00
C GLY A 239 -9.28 3.77 21.36
N LYS A 240 -9.55 2.45 21.40
CA LYS A 240 -9.36 1.63 22.62
C LYS A 240 -7.90 1.61 23.05
N ALA A 241 -6.99 1.39 22.10
CA ALA A 241 -5.56 1.35 22.39
C ALA A 241 -5.04 2.71 22.89
N MET A 242 -5.46 3.83 22.29
CA MET A 242 -5.09 5.17 22.74
C MET A 242 -5.60 5.45 24.16
N GLN A 243 -6.80 4.98 24.48
CA GLN A 243 -7.33 5.09 25.84
C GLN A 243 -6.48 4.28 26.83
N GLN A 244 -6.06 3.06 26.48
CA GLN A 244 -5.20 2.21 27.30
C GLN A 244 -3.79 2.79 27.50
N ILE A 245 -3.20 3.35 26.45
CA ILE A 245 -1.92 4.05 26.52
C ILE A 245 -2.05 5.27 27.42
N ALA A 246 -3.09 6.07 27.26
CA ALA A 246 -3.32 7.27 28.07
C ALA A 246 -3.56 6.98 29.56
N THR A 247 -4.22 5.87 29.91
CA THR A 247 -4.34 5.45 31.32
C THR A 247 -3.00 4.98 31.85
N SER A 248 -2.24 4.23 31.05
CA SER A 248 -0.96 3.68 31.45
C SER A 248 0.09 4.74 31.76
N ILE A 249 0.10 5.87 31.04
CA ILE A 249 1.03 6.99 31.27
C ILE A 249 0.83 7.65 32.63
N LYS A 250 -0.40 7.63 33.16
CA LYS A 250 -0.67 8.21 34.48
C LYS A 250 -0.04 7.38 35.60
N ASP A 251 0.11 6.08 35.37
CA ASP A 251 0.54 5.12 36.38
C ASP A 251 2.01 4.68 36.22
N ARG A 252 2.57 4.78 35.00
CA ARG A 252 3.93 4.32 34.64
C ARG A 252 4.57 5.21 33.59
N ASP A 253 5.90 5.21 33.56
CA ASP A 253 6.66 5.88 32.52
C ASP A 253 6.46 5.18 31.16
N ILE A 254 6.15 5.94 30.12
CA ILE A 254 5.79 5.42 28.80
C ILE A 254 6.94 4.64 28.16
N PHE A 255 8.18 5.00 28.50
CA PHE A 255 9.41 4.39 28.01
C PHE A 255 9.59 2.94 28.49
N SER A 256 8.90 2.55 29.56
CA SER A 256 8.93 1.17 30.09
C SER A 256 7.99 0.20 29.36
N GLN A 257 7.10 0.71 28.49
CA GLN A 257 6.08 -0.08 27.83
C GLN A 257 6.45 -0.39 26.38
N THR A 258 5.94 -1.52 25.89
CA THR A 258 6.02 -1.84 24.46
C THR A 258 4.88 -1.14 23.73
N ILE A 259 5.22 -0.25 22.81
CA ILE A 259 4.25 0.51 22.02
C ILE A 259 4.05 -0.18 20.66
N ASN A 260 2.82 -0.59 20.38
CA ASN A 260 2.48 -1.09 19.06
C ASN A 260 2.20 0.10 18.12
N LEU A 261 3.05 0.28 17.10
CA LEU A 261 2.90 1.40 16.16
C LEU A 261 1.60 1.33 15.36
N SER A 262 1.04 0.13 15.19
CA SER A 262 -0.22 -0.07 14.47
C SER A 262 -1.45 0.42 15.24
N ASP A 263 -1.29 0.72 16.53
CA ASP A 263 -2.38 1.20 17.36
C ASP A 263 -2.52 2.74 17.31
N LEU A 264 -1.49 3.46 16.87
CA LEU A 264 -1.48 4.91 16.71
C LEU A 264 -2.23 5.33 15.43
N PHE A 265 -2.90 6.48 15.42
CA PHE A 265 -3.49 7.03 14.18
C PHE A 265 -2.39 7.63 13.29
N ARG A 266 -1.41 8.33 13.89
CA ARG A 266 -0.30 9.03 13.25
C ARG A 266 1.07 8.61 13.83
N PRO A 267 1.56 7.40 13.47
CA PRO A 267 2.81 6.85 13.98
C PRO A 267 4.06 7.64 13.55
N ASP A 268 4.03 8.28 12.38
CA ASP A 268 5.06 9.21 11.91
C ASP A 268 5.23 10.42 12.84
N THR A 269 4.10 11.01 13.25
CA THR A 269 4.08 12.14 14.19
C THR A 269 4.60 11.71 15.56
N PHE A 270 4.27 10.49 16.00
CA PHE A 270 4.83 9.90 17.23
C PHE A 270 6.36 9.79 17.18
N LEU A 271 6.92 9.26 16.08
CA LEU A 271 8.37 9.14 15.92
C LEU A 271 9.08 10.50 15.91
N ASN A 272 8.43 11.52 15.34
CA ASN A 272 8.92 12.90 15.39
C ASN A 272 8.84 13.50 16.80
N ALA A 273 7.78 13.22 17.56
CA ALA A 273 7.69 13.63 18.97
C ALA A 273 8.81 12.97 19.80
N LEU A 274 9.10 11.69 19.55
CA LEU A 274 10.23 10.98 20.15
C LEU A 274 11.59 11.60 19.77
N ARG A 275 11.74 12.03 18.51
CA ARG A 275 12.94 12.76 18.04
C ARG A 275 13.11 14.07 18.80
N GLN A 276 12.04 14.86 18.93
CA GLN A 276 12.05 16.13 19.66
C GLN A 276 12.37 15.94 21.14
N GLN A 277 11.77 14.95 21.79
CA GLN A 277 12.09 14.66 23.18
C GLN A 277 13.56 14.23 23.35
N THR A 278 14.05 13.36 22.47
CA THR A 278 15.45 12.93 22.50
C THR A 278 16.41 14.10 22.30
N ALA A 279 16.11 15.03 21.39
CA ALA A 279 16.88 16.26 21.16
C ALA A 279 16.95 17.14 22.42
N ARG A 280 15.84 17.28 23.16
CA ARG A 280 15.79 18.03 24.43
C ARG A 280 16.65 17.38 25.52
N GLU A 281 16.54 16.07 25.69
CA GLU A 281 17.30 15.32 26.72
C GLU A 281 18.81 15.27 26.43
N THR A 282 19.17 15.08 25.16
CA THR A 282 20.57 15.03 24.72
C THR A 282 21.19 16.41 24.48
N LYS A 283 20.37 17.48 24.49
CA LYS A 283 20.75 18.85 24.16
C LYS A 283 21.43 18.98 22.80
N GLN A 284 20.92 18.25 21.81
CA GLN A 284 21.41 18.28 20.43
C GLN A 284 20.35 18.81 19.46
N PRO A 285 20.76 19.43 18.34
CA PRO A 285 19.83 19.82 17.29
C PRO A 285 19.07 18.61 16.75
N MET A 286 17.80 18.80 16.39
CA MET A 286 16.96 17.72 15.87
C MET A 286 17.56 17.09 14.59
N ASP A 287 18.23 17.88 13.75
CA ASP A 287 18.75 17.50 12.42
C ASP A 287 20.01 16.63 12.45
N THR A 288 20.72 16.60 13.58
CA THR A 288 21.89 15.74 13.76
C THR A 288 21.51 14.32 14.16
N LEU A 289 20.23 14.07 14.49
CA LEU A 289 19.76 12.78 14.95
C LEU A 289 19.29 11.89 13.79
N ILE A 290 19.64 10.61 13.85
CA ILE A 290 19.16 9.55 12.96
C ILE A 290 18.48 8.45 13.77
N LEU A 291 17.49 7.79 13.17
CA LEU A 291 16.76 6.70 13.80
C LEU A 291 17.59 5.42 13.72
N ASN A 292 17.82 4.79 14.87
CA ASN A 292 18.51 3.50 14.98
C ASN A 292 17.60 2.44 15.63
N THR A 293 17.85 1.19 15.28
CA THR A 293 17.05 0.02 15.68
C THR A 293 17.95 -1.06 16.26
N SER A 294 17.51 -1.70 17.34
CA SER A 294 18.24 -2.80 17.98
C SER A 294 17.31 -3.93 18.44
N TRP A 295 17.80 -5.17 18.30
CA TRP A 295 17.18 -6.40 18.82
C TRP A 295 17.97 -7.01 19.98
N SER A 296 19.19 -6.53 20.25
CA SER A 296 20.05 -7.02 21.33
C SER A 296 19.81 -6.35 22.68
N GLY A 297 18.94 -5.32 22.73
CA GLY A 297 18.58 -4.60 23.94
C GLY A 297 18.26 -3.13 23.69
N GLU A 298 18.09 -2.37 24.77
CA GLU A 298 17.91 -0.92 24.72
C GLU A 298 19.12 -0.24 24.08
N VAL A 299 18.87 0.67 23.15
CA VAL A 299 19.92 1.50 22.56
C VAL A 299 20.26 2.60 23.56
N LYS A 300 21.41 2.49 24.24
CA LYS A 300 21.87 3.47 25.23
C LYS A 300 23.04 4.27 24.66
N HIS A 301 22.78 5.54 24.36
CA HIS A 301 23.78 6.51 23.96
C HIS A 301 23.53 7.86 24.65
N GLY A 302 24.31 8.13 25.70
CA GLY A 302 24.14 9.34 26.53
C GLY A 302 22.80 9.33 27.27
N LYS A 303 22.02 10.41 27.14
CA LYS A 303 20.66 10.56 27.70
C LYS A 303 19.58 10.35 26.65
N ASN A 304 19.83 9.52 25.64
CA ASN A 304 18.86 9.25 24.60
C ASN A 304 17.63 8.53 25.16
N VAL A 305 16.50 8.71 24.49
CA VAL A 305 15.25 8.06 24.85
C VAL A 305 15.04 6.85 23.93
N SER A 306 15.01 5.66 24.53
CA SER A 306 14.81 4.39 23.83
C SER A 306 13.40 3.86 24.13
N ILE A 307 12.70 3.39 23.11
CA ILE A 307 11.35 2.81 23.21
C ILE A 307 11.33 1.44 22.56
N LYS A 308 10.66 0.49 23.20
CA LYS A 308 10.36 -0.81 22.58
C LYS A 308 9.10 -0.70 21.73
N ILE A 309 9.22 -1.00 20.44
CA ILE A 309 8.10 -1.03 19.50
C ILE A 309 7.72 -2.44 19.09
N SER A 310 6.45 -2.62 18.70
CA SER A 310 5.92 -3.88 18.18
C SER A 310 4.85 -3.65 17.11
N GLY A 311 4.29 -4.75 16.60
CA GLY A 311 3.18 -4.75 15.64
C GLY A 311 3.58 -4.36 14.23
N LEU A 312 4.83 -4.61 13.87
CA LEU A 312 5.30 -4.56 12.49
C LEU A 312 5.12 -5.94 11.84
N GLN A 313 4.97 -5.93 10.52
CA GLN A 313 4.93 -7.12 9.68
C GLN A 313 5.99 -6.99 8.59
N LEU A 314 6.53 -8.12 8.15
CA LEU A 314 7.60 -8.21 7.15
C LEU A 314 7.11 -9.00 5.94
N GLU A 315 7.46 -8.52 4.76
CA GLU A 315 7.24 -9.18 3.46
C GLU A 315 8.51 -9.05 2.61
N GLY A 316 8.74 -10.03 1.72
CA GLY A 316 9.92 -10.09 0.86
C GLY A 316 11.09 -10.89 1.47
N CYS A 317 11.11 -11.06 2.79
CA CYS A 317 12.13 -11.84 3.48
C CYS A 317 11.61 -12.36 4.84
N SER A 318 12.45 -13.17 5.48
CA SER A 318 12.27 -13.67 6.84
C SER A 318 13.25 -12.97 7.78
N PHE A 319 12.97 -13.00 9.09
CA PHE A 319 13.87 -12.47 10.11
C PHE A 319 14.13 -13.55 11.15
N ASP A 320 15.31 -14.16 11.06
CA ASP A 320 15.74 -15.27 11.90
C ASP A 320 17.08 -14.96 12.57
N ASN A 321 17.26 -15.41 13.82
CA ASN A 321 18.51 -15.24 14.57
C ASN A 321 19.02 -13.78 14.64
N GLY A 322 18.11 -12.81 14.64
CA GLY A 322 18.45 -11.39 14.73
C GLY A 322 18.94 -10.76 13.42
N ARG A 323 18.77 -11.44 12.26
CA ARG A 323 19.18 -10.95 10.94
C ARG A 323 18.15 -11.32 9.86
N LEU A 324 18.22 -10.66 8.71
CA LEU A 324 17.43 -11.02 7.53
C LEU A 324 17.87 -12.38 6.98
N SER A 325 16.89 -13.22 6.65
CA SER A 325 17.03 -14.55 6.05
C SER A 325 16.10 -14.68 4.83
N GLU A 326 16.45 -15.56 3.91
CA GLU A 326 15.64 -15.81 2.71
C GLU A 326 14.35 -16.55 3.10
N SER A 327 13.27 -16.24 2.40
CA SER A 327 12.01 -16.96 2.58
C SER A 327 12.03 -18.29 1.82
N ALA A 328 11.67 -19.36 2.50
CA ALA A 328 11.46 -20.67 1.90
C ALA A 328 10.15 -20.72 1.07
N PRO A 329 10.00 -21.65 0.12
CA PRO A 329 8.79 -21.73 -0.72
C PRO A 329 7.47 -21.89 0.06
N ASP A 330 7.53 -22.55 1.21
CA ASP A 330 6.40 -22.79 2.11
C ASP A 330 6.12 -21.63 3.07
N SER A 331 7.06 -20.67 3.19
CA SER A 331 6.97 -19.54 4.10
C SER A 331 5.71 -18.69 3.84
N PRO A 332 5.06 -18.15 4.89
CA PRO A 332 3.92 -17.28 4.70
C PRO A 332 4.32 -16.01 3.93
N SER A 333 3.41 -15.46 3.13
CA SER A 333 3.64 -14.20 2.39
C SER A 333 3.95 -13.01 3.30
N VAL A 334 3.44 -13.05 4.54
CA VAL A 334 3.59 -12.01 5.53
C VAL A 334 3.94 -12.66 6.86
N THR A 335 5.05 -12.24 7.46
CA THR A 335 5.49 -12.68 8.79
C THR A 335 5.31 -11.55 9.80
N ALA A 336 5.09 -11.91 11.07
CA ALA A 336 5.14 -10.92 12.15
C ALA A 336 6.61 -10.55 12.39
N PHE A 337 6.90 -9.26 12.43
CA PHE A 337 8.25 -8.78 12.68
C PHE A 337 8.47 -8.64 14.20
N PRO A 338 9.59 -9.14 14.75
CA PRO A 338 9.79 -9.15 16.19
C PRO A 338 9.93 -7.73 16.75
N SER A 339 9.48 -7.56 17.99
CA SER A 339 9.61 -6.29 18.71
C SER A 339 11.07 -5.87 18.81
N CYS A 340 11.35 -4.59 18.58
CA CYS A 340 12.68 -4.02 18.61
C CYS A 340 12.71 -2.72 19.42
N TYR A 341 13.89 -2.31 19.83
CA TYR A 341 14.09 -0.99 20.41
C TYR A 341 14.42 0.01 19.32
N ILE A 342 13.79 1.18 19.38
CA ILE A 342 14.12 2.34 18.56
C ILE A 342 14.65 3.47 19.43
N ALA A 343 15.65 4.18 18.93
CA ALA A 343 16.12 5.41 19.54
C ALA A 343 16.67 6.36 18.47
N TRP A 344 16.55 7.65 18.74
CA TRP A 344 17.26 8.66 17.96
C TRP A 344 18.66 8.83 18.53
N ILE A 345 19.68 8.70 17.69
CA ILE A 345 21.09 8.82 18.09
C ILE A 345 21.82 9.83 17.18
N PRO A 346 22.92 10.44 17.65
CA PRO A 346 23.70 11.34 16.81
C PRO A 346 24.24 10.61 15.57
N ARG A 347 24.21 11.29 14.42
CA ARG A 347 24.62 10.75 13.11
C ARG A 347 26.01 10.13 13.14
N ASP A 348 26.97 10.78 13.80
CA ASP A 348 28.36 10.35 13.85
C ASP A 348 28.53 8.97 14.49
N VAL A 349 27.65 8.63 15.44
CA VAL A 349 27.67 7.36 16.17
C VAL A 349 26.96 6.28 15.37
N GLY A 350 25.75 6.57 14.87
CA GLY A 350 24.97 5.57 14.16
C GLY A 350 25.61 5.14 12.84
N GLN A 351 26.37 6.01 12.17
CA GLN A 351 27.10 5.62 10.95
C GLN A 351 28.15 4.51 11.21
N GLN A 352 28.74 4.43 12.39
CA GLN A 352 29.71 3.38 12.71
C GLN A 352 29.07 1.99 12.86
N GLU A 353 27.81 1.92 13.31
CA GLU A 353 27.06 0.67 13.52
C GLU A 353 26.39 0.12 12.23
N THR A 354 26.17 0.97 11.22
CA THR A 354 25.38 0.64 9.99
C THR A 354 26.07 -0.24 8.94
N ARG A 355 27.29 -0.73 9.17
CA ARG A 355 28.01 -1.50 8.13
C ARG A 355 27.30 -2.80 7.75
N GLU A 356 26.65 -3.46 8.70
CA GLU A 356 25.90 -4.73 8.50
C GLU A 356 24.37 -4.53 8.51
N THR A 357 23.87 -3.33 8.24
CA THR A 357 22.41 -3.08 8.20
C THR A 357 21.94 -2.56 6.86
N ILE A 358 20.66 -2.81 6.56
CA ILE A 358 19.92 -2.27 5.43
C ILE A 358 18.75 -1.42 5.93
N SER A 359 18.49 -0.29 5.27
CA SER A 359 17.39 0.61 5.61
C SER A 359 16.11 0.15 4.90
N LEU A 360 15.19 -0.49 5.63
CA LEU A 360 13.91 -0.95 5.08
C LEU A 360 12.81 0.09 5.31
N PRO A 361 11.98 0.39 4.29
CA PRO A 361 10.82 1.26 4.45
C PRO A 361 9.73 0.58 5.28
N VAL A 362 9.09 1.37 6.16
CA VAL A 362 7.90 0.98 6.93
C VAL A 362 6.69 1.68 6.31
N TYR A 363 5.78 0.92 5.72
CA TYR A 363 4.56 1.43 5.11
C TYR A 363 3.36 1.37 6.07
N PHE A 364 2.37 2.23 5.85
CA PHE A 364 1.09 2.17 6.59
C PHE A 364 0.28 0.90 6.30
N SER A 365 0.37 0.39 5.07
CA SER A 365 -0.44 -0.70 4.54
C SER A 365 0.33 -1.51 3.52
N ALA A 366 -0.21 -2.68 3.16
CA ALA A 366 0.34 -3.53 2.11
C ALA A 366 0.26 -2.91 0.70
N THR A 367 -0.51 -1.84 0.51
CA THR A 367 -0.57 -1.10 -0.78
C THR A 367 0.69 -0.27 -1.03
N ARG A 368 1.52 -0.04 -0.01
CA ARG A 368 2.79 0.71 -0.08
C ARG A 368 2.63 2.17 -0.53
N ASP A 369 1.47 2.78 -0.32
CA ASP A 369 1.17 4.15 -0.77
C ASP A 369 1.89 5.23 0.06
N LYS A 370 2.06 5.00 1.37
CA LYS A 370 2.60 5.99 2.32
C LYS A 370 3.64 5.37 3.24
N ILE A 371 4.83 5.97 3.27
CA ILE A 371 5.94 5.60 4.15
C ILE A 371 5.78 6.32 5.49
N VAL A 372 5.89 5.57 6.58
CA VAL A 372 5.95 6.07 7.97
C VAL A 372 7.37 6.50 8.30
N THR A 373 8.34 5.60 8.06
CA THR A 373 9.76 5.81 8.36
C THR A 373 10.62 4.75 7.66
N ARG A 374 11.94 4.79 7.85
CA ARG A 374 12.87 3.72 7.47
C ARG A 374 13.57 3.17 8.71
N LEU A 375 13.68 1.85 8.82
CA LEU A 375 14.35 1.17 9.94
C LEU A 375 15.59 0.44 9.46
N ASN A 376 16.68 0.51 10.23
CA ASN A 376 17.94 -0.16 9.91
C ASN A 376 17.92 -1.58 10.45
N VAL A 377 17.72 -2.55 9.57
CA VAL A 377 17.61 -3.97 9.93
C VAL A 377 18.94 -4.68 9.68
N PRO A 378 19.46 -5.48 10.64
CA PRO A 378 20.65 -6.28 10.43
C PRO A 378 20.48 -7.25 9.26
N CYS A 379 21.41 -7.19 8.30
CA CYS A 379 21.42 -8.03 7.12
C CYS A 379 22.77 -8.74 6.96
N SER A 380 22.79 -9.88 6.29
CA SER A 380 24.03 -10.41 5.73
C SER A 380 24.57 -9.45 4.67
N SER A 381 25.85 -9.57 4.31
CA SER A 381 26.60 -8.62 3.47
C SER A 381 25.97 -8.25 2.11
N ASP A 382 25.00 -9.01 1.63
CA ASP A 382 24.35 -8.82 0.33
C ASP A 382 23.11 -7.90 0.44
N LYS A 383 23.33 -6.59 0.43
CA LYS A 383 22.26 -5.57 0.55
C LYS A 383 21.37 -5.53 -0.70
N ASP A 384 21.99 -5.67 -1.87
CA ASP A 384 21.34 -5.63 -3.17
C ASP A 384 20.26 -6.70 -3.29
N LYS A 385 20.54 -7.91 -2.82
CA LYS A 385 19.54 -8.98 -2.82
C LYS A 385 18.29 -8.65 -2.02
N TRP A 386 18.41 -8.01 -0.86
CA TRP A 386 17.25 -7.63 -0.05
C TRP A 386 16.42 -6.52 -0.70
N LEU A 387 17.07 -5.59 -1.42
CA LEU A 387 16.39 -4.59 -2.23
C LEU A 387 15.60 -5.26 -3.37
N GLN A 388 16.22 -6.19 -4.09
CA GLN A 388 15.59 -6.90 -5.21
C GLN A 388 14.45 -7.83 -4.76
N CYS A 389 14.57 -8.46 -3.59
CA CYS A 389 13.48 -9.22 -2.97
C CYS A 389 12.27 -8.34 -2.60
N GLY A 390 12.39 -7.00 -2.68
CA GLY A 390 11.32 -6.07 -2.34
C GLY A 390 11.00 -6.07 -0.84
N ALA A 391 12.02 -6.34 -0.01
CA ALA A 391 11.89 -6.42 1.44
C ALA A 391 11.29 -5.12 2.01
N ALA A 392 10.17 -5.24 2.71
CA ALA A 392 9.47 -4.10 3.25
C ALA A 392 8.79 -4.43 4.58
N LEU A 393 8.70 -3.42 5.43
CA LEU A 393 7.95 -3.47 6.68
C LEU A 393 6.61 -2.76 6.50
N PHE A 394 5.60 -3.20 7.23
CA PHE A 394 4.31 -2.52 7.27
C PHE A 394 3.67 -2.61 8.65
N LEU A 395 2.83 -1.63 8.95
CA LEU A 395 2.00 -1.67 10.14
C LEU A 395 0.97 -2.79 10.00
N LYS A 396 0.75 -3.52 11.10
CA LYS A 396 -0.22 -4.61 11.17
C LYS A 396 -1.61 -4.10 10.79
N ASN A 397 -2.21 -4.71 9.75
CA ASN A 397 -3.57 -4.41 9.35
C ASN A 397 -4.56 -5.10 10.32
N ILE A 398 -5.28 -4.31 11.11
CA ILE A 398 -6.28 -4.78 12.08
C ILE A 398 -7.55 -5.31 11.37
N GLY A 399 -7.76 -4.99 10.09
CA GLY A 399 -8.97 -5.36 9.34
C GLY A 399 -8.95 -6.73 8.66
N SER A 400 -7.79 -7.34 8.44
CA SER A 400 -7.68 -8.53 7.57
C SER A 400 -8.01 -9.87 8.24
N GLN A 401 -8.15 -9.95 9.57
CA GLN A 401 -8.36 -11.23 10.28
C GLN A 401 -9.65 -11.97 9.89
N LEU A 402 -10.65 -11.29 9.32
CA LEU A 402 -11.91 -11.92 8.93
C LEU A 402 -11.92 -12.55 7.53
N LEU A 403 -10.89 -12.33 6.70
CA LEU A 403 -10.72 -13.06 5.43
C LEU A 403 -9.90 -14.36 5.61
N PHE A 404 -9.34 -14.62 6.79
CA PHE A 404 -8.47 -15.76 7.07
C PHE A 404 -9.18 -16.97 7.74
N VAL A 405 -10.51 -16.97 7.82
CA VAL A 405 -11.28 -18.11 8.34
C VAL A 405 -12.22 -18.64 7.27
N CYS A 406 -11.69 -19.38 6.30
CA CYS A 406 -12.47 -20.39 5.57
C CYS A 406 -11.61 -21.46 4.88
N THR A 407 -10.61 -22.00 5.57
CA THR A 407 -10.05 -23.33 5.25
C THR A 407 -9.69 -24.06 6.53
N LYS A 408 -10.69 -24.42 7.33
CA LYS A 408 -10.58 -25.57 8.22
C LYS A 408 -11.46 -26.67 7.65
N SER A 409 -10.80 -27.52 6.86
CA SER A 409 -11.00 -28.96 6.75
C SER A 409 -12.19 -29.49 7.55
N SER A 410 -13.34 -29.62 6.90
CA SER A 410 -14.30 -30.67 7.23
C SER A 410 -13.87 -31.92 6.48
N THR A 411 -12.99 -32.72 7.09
CA THR A 411 -12.85 -34.14 6.78
C THR A 411 -14.18 -34.79 7.14
N VAL A 412 -15.01 -35.02 6.14
CA VAL A 412 -16.07 -36.01 6.20
C VAL A 412 -15.57 -37.19 5.40
N ASP A 413 -15.27 -38.26 6.12
CA ASP A 413 -15.04 -39.58 5.56
C ASP A 413 -16.19 -39.92 4.60
N MET A 414 -15.86 -40.22 3.35
CA MET A 414 -16.76 -40.85 2.41
C MET A 414 -16.01 -42.03 1.79
N ASP A 415 -16.46 -43.20 2.23
CA ASP A 415 -15.99 -44.51 1.82
C ASP A 415 -15.98 -44.70 0.30
N SER A 416 -15.04 -45.53 -0.11
CA SER A 416 -14.87 -46.01 -1.47
C SER A 416 -16.06 -46.88 -1.90
N ASN A 417 -16.83 -46.44 -2.89
CA ASN A 417 -17.39 -47.27 -3.97
C ASN A 417 -18.46 -46.49 -4.76
N SER A 418 -18.14 -46.03 -5.97
CA SER A 418 -18.95 -46.23 -7.18
C SER A 418 -18.34 -45.49 -8.36
N LEU A 419 -17.89 -46.29 -9.32
CA LEU A 419 -17.62 -45.88 -10.69
C LEU A 419 -18.92 -45.46 -11.40
N GLU A 420 -18.72 -44.66 -12.46
CA GLU A 420 -19.67 -44.31 -13.53
C GLU A 420 -20.66 -43.17 -13.23
N VAL A 421 -20.47 -42.03 -13.90
CA VAL A 421 -21.19 -41.69 -15.15
C VAL A 421 -20.75 -40.28 -15.60
N ASN A 422 -20.01 -40.25 -16.71
CA ASN A 422 -19.76 -39.06 -17.52
C ASN A 422 -21.09 -38.53 -18.09
N LYS A 423 -21.54 -37.35 -17.68
CA LYS A 423 -22.48 -36.55 -18.48
C LYS A 423 -22.04 -35.09 -18.58
N ARG A 424 -21.51 -34.79 -19.77
CA ARG A 424 -21.27 -33.49 -20.39
C ARG A 424 -22.48 -32.57 -20.23
N TYR A 425 -22.25 -31.33 -19.79
CA TYR A 425 -23.13 -30.21 -20.10
C TYR A 425 -22.43 -29.33 -21.15
N ARG A 426 -22.95 -29.38 -22.38
CA ARG A 426 -22.60 -28.51 -23.50
C ARG A 426 -23.71 -27.46 -23.59
N PHE A 427 -23.35 -26.18 -23.54
CA PHE A 427 -24.25 -25.06 -23.82
C PHE A 427 -24.46 -24.99 -25.35
N ASP A 428 -25.70 -25.15 -25.79
CA ASP A 428 -26.11 -24.92 -27.18
C ASP A 428 -26.29 -23.42 -27.44
N LYS A 429 -25.58 -22.95 -28.47
CA LYS A 429 -25.73 -21.64 -29.09
C LYS A 429 -26.90 -21.74 -30.08
N LYS A 430 -27.95 -20.92 -29.92
CA LYS A 430 -28.93 -20.66 -30.98
C LYS A 430 -28.89 -19.17 -31.34
N ASP A 431 -28.23 -18.91 -32.46
CA ASP A 431 -28.42 -17.71 -33.26
C ASP A 431 -29.75 -17.83 -34.01
N THR A 432 -30.62 -16.83 -33.92
CA THR A 432 -31.64 -16.53 -34.95
C THR A 432 -32.03 -15.06 -34.88
N THR A 433 -31.32 -14.28 -35.71
CA THR A 433 -31.80 -13.19 -36.57
C THR A 433 -33.26 -12.75 -36.43
N THR A 434 -33.47 -11.47 -36.11
CA THR A 434 -34.64 -10.69 -36.55
C THR A 434 -34.20 -9.34 -37.11
N SER A 435 -34.78 -9.05 -38.27
CA SER A 435 -34.55 -7.97 -39.22
C SER A 435 -34.97 -6.60 -38.69
N ILE A 436 -34.17 -5.58 -39.03
CA ILE A 436 -34.47 -4.16 -38.88
C ILE A 436 -35.20 -3.72 -40.15
N ASP A 437 -36.46 -3.29 -40.01
CA ASP A 437 -37.17 -2.52 -41.03
C ASP A 437 -37.04 -1.02 -40.73
N SER A 438 -36.62 -0.31 -41.77
CA SER A 438 -36.53 1.15 -41.89
C SER A 438 -37.89 1.79 -42.08
N ASN A 439 -38.13 2.94 -41.44
CA ASN A 439 -39.02 3.97 -41.96
C ASN A 439 -38.57 5.37 -41.49
N GLU A 440 -38.38 6.26 -42.47
CA GLU A 440 -38.05 7.68 -42.36
C GLU A 440 -39.30 8.54 -42.15
N SER A 441 -39.13 9.70 -41.49
CA SER A 441 -39.68 11.06 -41.80
C SER A 441 -39.57 11.93 -40.54
N ASN A 442 -38.65 12.92 -40.49
CA ASN A 442 -38.75 14.31 -40.95
C ASN A 442 -39.83 15.16 -40.25
N ASP A 443 -39.39 16.05 -39.35
CA ASP A 443 -39.33 17.52 -39.53
C ASP A 443 -39.68 18.35 -38.27
N HIS A 444 -38.75 19.30 -38.01
CA HIS A 444 -38.90 20.64 -37.45
C HIS A 444 -39.54 20.88 -36.07
N ASP A 445 -39.20 21.91 -35.31
CA ASP A 445 -38.04 22.78 -35.10
C ASP A 445 -38.55 23.85 -34.11
N ASN A 446 -37.65 24.36 -33.26
CA ASN A 446 -37.71 25.68 -32.59
C ASN A 446 -38.83 25.88 -31.53
N ASN A 447 -38.67 26.59 -30.41
CA ASN A 447 -37.66 27.47 -29.80
C ASN A 447 -38.35 27.88 -28.44
N ASP A 448 -37.78 28.43 -27.37
CA ASP A 448 -36.55 29.16 -27.10
C ASP A 448 -36.44 29.38 -25.57
N ASP A 449 -35.25 29.79 -25.13
CA ASP A 449 -34.93 30.71 -24.02
C ASP A 449 -34.91 30.25 -22.53
N TYR A 450 -33.71 30.21 -21.91
CA TYR A 450 -33.11 31.38 -21.22
C TYR A 450 -31.74 31.11 -20.53
N LEU A 451 -30.79 32.03 -20.76
CA LEU A 451 -29.65 32.55 -19.94
C LEU A 451 -28.53 31.60 -19.42
N LEU A 452 -27.26 31.68 -19.88
CA LEU A 452 -26.17 32.66 -19.62
C LEU A 452 -25.72 32.81 -18.15
N LEU A 453 -24.55 32.24 -17.79
CA LEU A 453 -23.29 32.95 -17.45
C LEU A 453 -22.27 32.05 -16.71
N MET A 454 -21.09 31.94 -17.32
CA MET A 454 -19.74 31.80 -16.75
C MET A 454 -19.58 31.13 -15.36
N ASP A 455 -19.00 29.93 -15.34
CA ASP A 455 -17.76 29.76 -14.57
C ASP A 455 -16.83 28.69 -15.19
N LYS A 456 -15.56 29.04 -15.34
CA LYS A 456 -14.55 28.28 -16.08
C LYS A 456 -14.11 27.04 -15.29
N ARG A 457 -14.39 25.84 -15.81
CA ARG A 457 -13.67 24.60 -15.43
C ARG A 457 -13.06 23.94 -16.66
N TYR A 458 -11.75 23.75 -16.60
CA TYR A 458 -10.90 23.08 -17.57
C TYR A 458 -11.42 21.66 -17.87
N ARG A 459 -11.75 21.39 -19.15
CA ARG A 459 -11.98 20.03 -19.67
C ARG A 459 -10.81 19.63 -20.57
N PHE A 460 -10.18 18.50 -20.24
CA PHE A 460 -9.20 17.83 -21.08
C PHE A 460 -9.89 17.16 -22.26
N ASP A 461 -9.70 17.70 -23.46
CA ASP A 461 -10.28 17.16 -24.70
C ASP A 461 -9.18 16.41 -25.49
N LYS A 462 -9.19 15.06 -25.45
CA LYS A 462 -8.28 14.22 -26.24
C LYS A 462 -8.73 14.20 -27.70
N ARG A 463 -8.20 15.11 -28.53
CA ARG A 463 -8.45 15.05 -29.99
C ARG A 463 -7.37 14.27 -30.71
N TYR A 464 -7.75 13.14 -31.30
CA TYR A 464 -6.93 12.39 -32.25
C TYR A 464 -6.98 13.07 -33.61
N ARG A 465 -5.83 13.53 -34.14
CA ARG A 465 -5.71 13.97 -35.54
C ARG A 465 -4.97 12.90 -36.35
N TYR A 466 -5.59 12.48 -37.45
CA TYR A 466 -5.00 11.61 -38.46
C TYR A 466 -4.43 12.50 -39.57
N ASP A 467 -3.11 12.47 -39.78
CA ASP A 467 -2.47 13.26 -40.83
C ASP A 467 -2.24 12.38 -42.08
N LYS A 468 -3.01 12.65 -43.13
CA LYS A 468 -3.08 11.84 -44.36
C LYS A 468 -2.22 12.47 -45.46
N LYS A 469 -0.89 12.41 -45.37
CA LYS A 469 0.01 12.71 -46.50
C LYS A 469 1.30 11.88 -46.47
N ARG A 470 1.30 10.77 -47.21
CA ARG A 470 2.32 10.28 -48.17
C ARG A 470 2.24 8.76 -48.29
N SER A 471 1.62 8.34 -49.38
CA SER A 471 1.68 6.98 -49.91
C SER A 471 3.03 6.77 -50.59
N ASN A 472 3.80 5.80 -50.11
CA ASN A 472 4.36 4.69 -50.90
C ASN A 472 5.54 4.04 -50.14
N PHE A 473 5.53 2.71 -50.15
CA PHE A 473 6.49 1.72 -49.64
C PHE A 473 6.14 0.99 -48.33
N ASP A 474 6.29 -0.32 -48.45
CA ASP A 474 5.72 -1.43 -47.67
C ASP A 474 6.16 -1.55 -46.20
N GLY A 475 5.29 -2.19 -45.41
CA GLY A 475 5.72 -3.15 -44.38
C GLY A 475 6.20 -2.59 -43.04
N ILE A 476 5.29 -2.60 -42.04
CA ILE A 476 5.59 -2.83 -40.61
C ILE A 476 6.53 -1.80 -39.93
N ASN A 477 5.96 -0.70 -39.41
CA ASN A 477 6.27 -0.12 -38.08
C ASN A 477 5.55 1.24 -37.89
N LYS A 478 4.44 1.28 -37.15
CA LYS A 478 3.84 2.54 -36.70
C LYS A 478 4.43 2.93 -35.34
N ARG A 479 5.42 3.81 -35.33
CA ARG A 479 5.90 4.49 -34.11
C ARG A 479 4.94 5.62 -33.74
N TYR A 480 4.33 5.57 -32.56
CA TYR A 480 3.64 6.72 -31.97
C TYR A 480 4.68 7.67 -31.37
N ARG A 481 4.78 8.90 -31.87
CA ARG A 481 5.54 9.98 -31.23
C ARG A 481 4.60 10.77 -30.32
N PHE A 482 4.92 10.84 -29.03
CA PHE A 482 4.31 11.78 -28.10
C PHE A 482 5.13 13.08 -28.13
N ASP A 483 4.54 14.16 -28.64
CA ASP A 483 5.14 15.50 -28.61
C ASP A 483 4.39 16.31 -27.55
N LYS A 484 4.92 16.43 -26.33
CA LYS A 484 4.38 17.33 -25.29
C LYS A 484 4.93 18.74 -25.55
N ARG A 485 4.13 19.60 -26.18
CA ARG A 485 4.40 21.05 -26.18
C ARG A 485 3.59 21.71 -25.08
N TYR A 486 4.28 22.28 -24.10
CA TYR A 486 3.69 23.19 -23.12
C TYR A 486 3.39 24.52 -23.81
N ARG A 487 2.13 24.96 -23.76
CA ARG A 487 1.78 26.36 -23.98
C ARG A 487 1.33 26.92 -22.65
N PHE A 488 2.11 27.86 -22.15
CA PHE A 488 1.69 28.76 -21.08
C PHE A 488 0.76 29.79 -21.71
N ASP A 489 -0.46 29.88 -21.19
CA ASP A 489 -1.31 31.07 -21.20
C ASP A 489 -2.09 31.10 -19.89
#